data_AF-A0A7C7BU03-F1
#
_entry.id   AF-A0A7C7BU03-F1
#
_cell.length_a   1.000
_cell.length_b   1.000
_cell.length_c   1.000
_cell.angle_alpha   90.00
_cell.angle_beta   90.00
_cell.angle_gamma   90.00
#
_symmetry.space_group_name_H-M   'P 1'
#
loop_
_entity.id
_entity.type
_entity.pdbx_description
1 polymer ?
#
loop_
_entity_poly.entity_id
_entity_poly.type
_entity_poly.pdbx_seq_one_letter_code
_entity_poly.pdbx_strand_id
1 'polypeptide(L)'
;MKPTLLLILSILLLFSCQKDKEYPVTEPNILKNTTWVITRYDTENNTSVFPNDTLRFLNEDEYTINNSTSRLYSMGIVMNSNDKTLTLYDCTTFGGTYTGRVLSTVVEDGEINNTEFTELYGSDSLRVWMEM
;
A
#
# COMPACT_ATOMS: atom_id res chain seq x y z
N MET A 1 33.02 43.07 50.04
CA MET A 1 33.45 43.21 48.64
C MET A 1 33.29 41.86 47.94
N LYS A 2 32.33 41.75 47.02
CA LYS A 2 32.38 40.86 45.83
C LYS A 2 33.29 41.55 44.79
N PRO A 3 33.86 40.89 43.76
CA PRO A 3 33.27 39.85 42.90
C PRO A 3 34.27 38.69 42.65
N THR A 4 34.11 37.64 41.83
CA THR A 4 33.36 37.38 40.59
C THR A 4 33.47 35.86 40.39
N LEU A 5 32.38 35.10 40.43
CA LEU A 5 31.85 34.39 39.25
C LEU A 5 32.94 33.80 38.32
N LEU A 6 33.42 32.59 38.62
CA LEU A 6 34.09 31.76 37.62
C LEU A 6 33.45 30.36 37.59
N LEU A 7 32.64 30.18 36.55
CA LEU A 7 32.27 28.92 35.91
C LEU A 7 31.68 27.80 36.78
N ILE A 8 30.41 27.98 37.12
CA ILE A 8 29.42 26.91 36.99
C ILE A 8 29.25 26.66 35.49
N LEU A 9 30.04 25.78 34.87
CA LEU A 9 29.75 25.28 33.52
C LEU A 9 30.54 24.00 33.20
N SER A 10 30.27 22.90 33.91
CA SER A 10 30.82 21.59 33.52
C SER A 10 29.84 20.43 33.81
N ILE A 11 28.55 20.73 33.87
CA ILE A 11 27.48 19.73 33.84
C ILE A 11 26.61 20.12 32.66
N LEU A 12 26.79 19.45 31.51
CA LEU A 12 25.83 19.29 30.40
C LEU A 12 26.54 18.97 29.07
N LEU A 13 27.39 17.94 28.97
CA LEU A 13 27.82 17.43 27.65
C LEU A 13 28.04 15.91 27.63
N LEU A 14 27.23 15.14 28.37
CA LEU A 14 27.09 13.71 28.13
C LEU A 14 25.62 13.32 28.08
N PHE A 15 24.85 14.03 27.26
CA PHE A 15 23.65 13.44 26.68
C PHE A 15 23.75 13.49 25.17
N SER A 16 23.66 12.29 24.62
CA SER A 16 23.01 11.99 23.36
C SER A 16 23.73 12.40 22.08
N CYS A 17 24.37 11.40 21.47
CA CYS A 17 24.02 11.09 20.09
C CYS A 17 24.22 9.58 19.90
N GLN A 18 23.37 8.78 20.56
CA GLN A 18 23.10 7.47 19.98
C GLN A 18 22.30 7.77 18.73
N LYS A 19 22.93 7.59 17.56
CA LYS A 19 22.23 7.57 16.28
C LYS A 19 21.14 6.52 16.44
N ASP A 20 19.90 6.96 16.59
CA ASP A 20 18.76 6.08 16.66
C ASP A 20 18.87 5.15 15.46
N LYS A 21 18.78 3.83 15.73
CA LYS A 21 18.57 2.88 14.66
C LYS A 21 17.21 3.25 14.10
N GLU A 22 17.20 3.92 12.97
CA GLU A 22 15.99 4.15 12.19
C GLU A 22 15.53 2.76 11.74
N TYR A 23 14.67 2.15 12.55
CA TYR A 23 13.87 1.02 12.11
C TYR A 23 13.08 1.53 10.91
N PRO A 24 13.02 0.80 9.78
CA PRO A 24 12.16 1.22 8.69
C PRO A 24 10.76 1.37 9.29
N VAL A 25 10.24 2.60 9.30
CA VAL A 25 8.84 2.85 9.59
C VAL A 25 8.09 2.07 8.52
N THR A 26 7.56 0.91 8.88
CA THR A 26 6.63 0.21 8.01
C THR A 26 5.42 1.13 7.96
N GLU A 27 5.27 1.86 6.86
CA GLU A 27 4.09 2.69 6.68
C GLU A 27 2.85 1.79 6.85
N PRO A 28 1.84 2.26 7.61
CA PRO A 28 0.63 1.46 7.82
C PRO A 28 0.03 1.09 6.47
N ASN A 29 -0.36 -0.18 6.31
CA ASN A 29 -1.02 -0.63 5.10
C ASN A 29 -2.37 0.09 4.98
N ILE A 30 -2.42 1.08 4.08
CA ILE A 30 -3.56 1.99 3.93
C ILE A 30 -4.87 1.25 3.60
N LEU A 31 -4.78 0.08 2.96
CA LEU A 31 -5.96 -0.70 2.56
C LEU A 31 -6.57 -1.52 3.71
N LYS A 32 -5.89 -1.65 4.86
CA LYS A 32 -6.38 -2.43 5.99
C LYS A 32 -7.79 -2.00 6.41
N ASN A 33 -8.68 -2.96 6.62
CA ASN A 33 -10.10 -2.75 7.00
C ASN A 33 -10.93 -1.97 5.97
N THR A 34 -10.51 -1.90 4.71
CA THR A 34 -11.31 -1.30 3.63
C THR A 34 -12.04 -2.39 2.84
N THR A 35 -13.14 -2.00 2.21
CA THR A 35 -13.91 -2.85 1.29
C THR A 35 -13.96 -2.15 -0.05
N TRP A 36 -13.78 -2.91 -1.13
CA TRP A 36 -13.72 -2.42 -2.50
C TRP A 36 -14.53 -3.33 -3.39
N VAL A 37 -15.05 -2.81 -4.49
CA VAL A 37 -15.77 -3.55 -5.52
C VAL A 37 -14.99 -3.41 -6.81
N ILE A 38 -14.58 -4.53 -7.43
CA ILE A 38 -14.09 -4.53 -8.81
C ILE A 38 -15.30 -4.34 -9.70
N THR A 39 -15.52 -3.12 -10.14
CA THR A 39 -16.67 -2.76 -10.99
C THR A 39 -16.43 -3.16 -12.43
N ARG A 40 -15.17 -3.08 -12.90
CA ARG A 40 -14.77 -3.46 -14.25
C ARG A 40 -13.30 -3.83 -14.33
N TYR A 41 -12.97 -4.73 -15.26
CA TYR A 41 -11.64 -4.77 -15.84
C TYR A 41 -11.72 -5.02 -17.35
N ASP A 42 -10.76 -4.47 -18.10
CA ASP A 42 -10.56 -4.76 -19.52
C ASP A 42 -9.33 -5.64 -19.68
N THR A 43 -9.43 -6.69 -20.50
CA THR A 43 -8.29 -7.52 -20.88
C THR A 43 -7.42 -6.85 -21.94
N GLU A 44 -6.21 -7.37 -22.19
CA GLU A 44 -5.29 -6.86 -23.23
C GLU A 44 -5.96 -6.75 -24.63
N ASN A 45 -6.96 -7.61 -24.91
CA ASN A 45 -7.72 -7.58 -26.17
C ASN A 45 -8.91 -6.60 -26.17
N ASN A 46 -8.97 -5.67 -25.21
CA ASN A 46 -10.05 -4.70 -25.00
C ASN A 46 -11.44 -5.33 -24.77
N THR A 47 -11.49 -6.52 -24.18
CA THR A 47 -12.76 -7.12 -23.73
C THR A 47 -13.07 -6.63 -22.32
N SER A 48 -14.18 -5.91 -22.15
CA SER A 48 -14.65 -5.47 -20.84
C SER A 48 -15.40 -6.58 -20.09
N VAL A 49 -15.07 -6.74 -18.82
CA VAL A 49 -15.72 -7.63 -17.87
C VAL A 49 -16.21 -6.82 -16.66
N PHE A 50 -17.42 -7.10 -16.20
CA PHE A 50 -18.09 -6.37 -15.11
C PHE A 50 -18.45 -7.34 -13.97
N PRO A 51 -17.47 -7.76 -13.16
CA PRO A 51 -17.69 -8.83 -12.19
C PRO A 51 -18.54 -8.38 -10.99
N ASN A 52 -18.40 -7.12 -10.56
CA ASN A 52 -18.98 -6.62 -9.30
C ASN A 52 -18.55 -7.44 -8.07
N ASP A 53 -17.31 -7.96 -8.11
CA ASP A 53 -16.73 -8.75 -7.03
C ASP A 53 -16.24 -7.84 -5.90
N THR A 54 -16.54 -8.20 -4.66
CA THR A 54 -16.13 -7.44 -3.47
C THR A 54 -14.79 -7.94 -2.94
N LEU A 55 -13.78 -7.08 -2.88
CA LEU A 55 -12.55 -7.29 -2.11
C LEU A 55 -12.71 -6.70 -0.71
N ARG A 56 -12.48 -7.50 0.32
CA ARG A 56 -12.36 -7.01 1.70
C ARG A 56 -10.94 -7.23 2.18
N PHE A 57 -10.21 -6.15 2.43
CA PHE A 57 -8.88 -6.17 3.03
C PHE A 57 -9.02 -6.32 4.55
N LEU A 58 -8.64 -7.48 5.08
CA LEU A 58 -8.91 -7.88 6.45
C LEU A 58 -7.90 -7.31 7.45
N ASN A 59 -6.62 -7.31 7.06
CA ASN A 59 -5.51 -6.90 7.92
C ASN A 59 -4.38 -6.32 7.04
N GLU A 60 -3.12 -6.53 7.39
CA GLU A 60 -1.96 -5.92 6.72
C GLU A 60 -1.51 -6.66 5.46
N ASP A 61 -1.90 -7.92 5.30
CA ASP A 61 -1.46 -8.80 4.24
C ASP A 61 -2.53 -9.76 3.73
N GLU A 62 -3.75 -9.74 4.29
CA GLU A 62 -4.85 -10.59 3.86
C GLU A 62 -6.06 -9.83 3.29
N TYR A 63 -6.67 -10.42 2.26
CA TYR A 63 -7.94 -10.00 1.70
C TYR A 63 -8.84 -11.20 1.35
N THR A 64 -10.13 -10.96 1.15
CA THR A 64 -11.08 -11.96 0.64
C THR A 64 -11.82 -11.41 -0.57
N ILE A 65 -12.13 -12.25 -1.55
CA ILE A 65 -13.04 -11.94 -2.65
C ILE A 65 -14.41 -12.55 -2.34
N ASN A 66 -15.50 -11.78 -2.36
CA ASN A 66 -16.88 -12.24 -2.14
C ASN A 66 -17.06 -13.08 -0.87
N ASN A 67 -16.36 -12.73 0.22
CA ASN A 67 -16.34 -13.50 1.48
C ASN A 67 -15.84 -14.95 1.33
N SER A 68 -15.07 -15.25 0.29
CA SER A 68 -14.43 -16.55 0.10
C SER A 68 -13.18 -16.70 0.99
N THR A 69 -12.34 -17.68 0.66
CA THR A 69 -11.07 -17.96 1.35
C THR A 69 -10.17 -16.73 1.39
N SER A 70 -9.46 -16.58 2.52
CA SER A 70 -8.42 -15.56 2.70
C SER A 70 -7.27 -15.76 1.71
N ARG A 71 -6.76 -14.66 1.17
CA ARG A 71 -5.68 -14.58 0.19
C ARG A 71 -4.71 -13.49 0.59
N LEU A 72 -3.47 -13.59 0.14
CA LEU A 72 -2.47 -12.59 0.47
C LEU A 72 -2.55 -11.36 -0.45
N TYR A 73 -2.19 -10.19 0.06
CA TYR A 73 -1.87 -9.02 -0.75
C TYR A 73 -0.62 -8.33 -0.21
N SER A 74 -0.02 -7.43 -0.99
CA SER A 74 1.07 -6.58 -0.51
C SER A 74 0.97 -5.16 -1.04
N MET A 75 1.45 -4.22 -0.23
CA MET A 75 1.61 -2.80 -0.56
C MET A 75 3.09 -2.43 -0.48
N GLY A 76 3.69 -2.09 -1.61
CA GLY A 76 5.07 -1.67 -1.74
C GLY A 76 5.22 -0.16 -1.92
N ILE A 77 6.34 0.40 -1.46
CA ILE A 77 6.71 1.79 -1.73
C ILE A 77 7.36 1.89 -3.11
N VAL A 78 6.96 2.88 -3.92
CA VAL A 78 7.69 3.26 -5.12
C VAL A 78 8.64 4.41 -4.76
N MET A 79 9.96 4.17 -4.88
CA MET A 79 10.97 5.18 -4.52
C MET A 79 10.82 6.45 -5.36
N ASN A 80 10.90 7.60 -4.70
CA ASN A 80 10.77 8.93 -5.32
C ASN A 80 9.42 9.16 -6.02
N SER A 81 8.35 8.51 -5.56
CA SER A 81 7.01 8.65 -6.09
C SER A 81 5.99 8.60 -4.94
N ASN A 82 4.83 9.23 -5.15
CA ASN A 82 3.68 9.09 -4.26
C ASN A 82 2.87 7.82 -4.55
N ASP A 83 3.34 6.98 -5.47
CA ASP A 83 2.67 5.74 -5.81
C ASP A 83 3.05 4.63 -4.83
N LYS A 84 2.12 3.69 -4.70
CA LYS A 84 2.32 2.40 -4.06
C LYS A 84 2.14 1.31 -5.11
N THR A 85 2.88 0.22 -4.94
CA THR A 85 2.63 -1.00 -5.70
C THR A 85 1.64 -1.86 -4.92
N LEU A 86 0.46 -2.11 -5.47
CA LEU A 86 -0.51 -3.06 -4.94
C LEU A 86 -0.37 -4.39 -5.68
N THR A 87 -0.03 -5.46 -4.95
CA THR A 87 -0.06 -6.84 -5.49
C THR A 87 -1.20 -7.61 -4.84
N LEU A 88 -2.09 -8.20 -5.66
CA LEU A 88 -3.14 -9.12 -5.23
C LEU A 88 -2.71 -10.54 -5.58
N TYR A 89 -2.38 -11.36 -4.57
CA TYR A 89 -1.97 -12.74 -4.81
C TYR A 89 -3.20 -13.63 -5.06
N ASP A 90 -3.13 -14.43 -6.12
CA ASP A 90 -4.18 -15.38 -6.54
C ASP A 90 -5.58 -14.74 -6.58
N CYS A 91 -5.72 -13.58 -7.23
CA CYS A 91 -6.99 -12.89 -7.40
C CYS A 91 -7.87 -13.67 -8.38
N THR A 92 -8.88 -14.39 -7.86
CA THR A 92 -9.77 -15.23 -8.68
C THR A 92 -10.60 -14.45 -9.68
N THR A 93 -10.89 -13.17 -9.42
CA THR A 93 -11.59 -12.29 -10.37
C THR A 93 -10.75 -12.07 -11.63
N PHE A 94 -9.43 -11.94 -11.49
CA PHE A 94 -8.49 -11.75 -12.61
C PHE A 94 -7.89 -13.07 -13.12
N GLY A 95 -8.04 -14.16 -12.37
CA GLY A 95 -7.49 -15.47 -12.71
C GLY A 95 -5.99 -15.61 -12.45
N GLY A 96 -5.38 -14.80 -11.58
CA GLY A 96 -3.93 -14.85 -11.34
C GLY A 96 -3.41 -13.89 -10.28
N THR A 97 -2.09 -13.74 -10.21
CA THR A 97 -1.43 -12.75 -9.33
C THR A 97 -1.12 -11.51 -10.13
N TYR A 98 -1.68 -10.37 -9.72
CA TYR A 98 -1.59 -9.12 -10.46
C TYR A 98 -1.02 -8.00 -9.60
N THR A 99 -0.20 -7.15 -10.22
CA THR A 99 0.41 -5.99 -9.58
C THR A 99 0.12 -4.71 -10.34
N GLY A 100 -0.30 -3.67 -9.64
CA GLY A 100 -0.59 -2.35 -10.22
C GLY A 100 0.03 -1.23 -9.39
N ARG A 101 0.25 -0.07 -10.02
CA ARG A 101 0.66 1.15 -9.32
C ARG A 101 -0.58 1.98 -9.00
N VAL A 102 -0.81 2.24 -7.72
CA VAL A 102 -1.93 3.04 -7.21
C VAL A 102 -1.38 4.26 -6.47
N LEU A 103 -2.17 5.33 -6.36
CA LEU A 103 -1.77 6.50 -5.58
C LEU A 103 -1.74 6.17 -4.08
N SER A 104 -0.88 6.83 -3.31
CA SER A 104 -0.90 6.72 -1.85
C SER A 104 -2.21 7.23 -1.24
N THR A 105 -2.96 8.06 -1.98
CA THR A 105 -4.26 8.63 -1.60
C THR A 105 -5.46 7.77 -2.00
N VAL A 106 -5.22 6.56 -2.53
CA VAL A 106 -6.28 5.72 -3.12
C VAL A 106 -7.46 5.49 -2.18
N VAL A 107 -7.21 5.41 -0.86
CA VAL A 107 -8.27 5.22 0.14
C VAL A 107 -9.08 6.49 0.35
N GLU A 108 -8.44 7.66 0.39
CA GLU A 108 -9.14 8.95 0.47
C GLU A 108 -9.94 9.24 -0.80
N ASP A 109 -9.39 8.87 -1.96
CA ASP A 109 -10.03 9.04 -3.26
C ASP A 109 -11.21 8.07 -3.44
N GLY A 110 -11.14 6.90 -2.79
CA GLY A 110 -12.20 5.88 -2.84
C GLY A 110 -12.35 5.19 -4.19
N GLU A 111 -11.41 5.40 -5.11
CA GLU A 111 -11.44 4.84 -6.45
C GLU A 111 -10.06 4.38 -6.95
N ILE A 112 -10.06 3.30 -7.72
CA ILE A 112 -8.99 2.93 -8.65
C ILE A 112 -9.62 3.04 -10.02
N ASN A 113 -9.10 3.91 -10.89
CA ASN A 113 -9.73 4.21 -12.18
C ASN A 113 -8.75 3.99 -13.33
N ASN A 114 -9.11 3.12 -14.27
CA ASN A 114 -8.32 2.82 -15.48
C ASN A 114 -6.85 2.49 -15.19
N THR A 115 -6.60 1.80 -14.07
CA THR A 115 -5.24 1.51 -13.60
C THR A 115 -4.75 0.21 -14.21
N GLU A 116 -3.52 0.21 -14.71
CA GLU A 116 -2.91 -1.01 -15.26
C GLU A 116 -2.45 -1.93 -14.14
N PHE A 117 -2.84 -3.19 -14.24
CA PHE A 117 -2.36 -4.30 -13.44
C PHE A 117 -1.70 -5.31 -14.37
N THR A 118 -0.46 -5.67 -14.11
CA THR A 118 0.29 -6.66 -14.88
C THR A 118 0.36 -7.97 -14.11
N GLU A 119 0.25 -9.09 -14.81
CA GLU A 119 0.43 -10.40 -14.20
C GLU A 119 1.89 -10.59 -13.76
N LEU A 120 2.10 -11.07 -12.52
CA LEU A 120 3.44 -11.19 -11.95
C LEU A 120 4.27 -12.34 -12.55
N TYR A 121 3.61 -13.41 -12.98
CA TYR A 121 4.27 -14.65 -13.45
C TYR A 121 4.02 -14.95 -14.94
N GLY A 122 3.38 -14.02 -15.64
CA GLY A 122 3.03 -14.16 -17.06
C GLY A 122 3.29 -12.87 -17.83
N SER A 123 2.53 -12.68 -18.90
CA SER A 123 2.63 -11.50 -19.78
C SER A 123 1.31 -10.77 -19.95
N ASP A 124 0.26 -11.16 -19.22
CA ASP A 124 -1.06 -10.52 -19.31
C ASP A 124 -1.06 -9.16 -18.59
N SER A 125 -1.95 -8.27 -19.02
CA SER A 125 -2.22 -7.00 -18.39
C SER A 125 -3.70 -6.63 -18.48
N LEU A 126 -4.20 -6.03 -17.40
CA LEU A 126 -5.59 -5.61 -17.25
C LEU A 126 -5.65 -4.12 -16.97
N ARG A 127 -6.67 -3.44 -17.50
CA ARG A 127 -7.08 -2.11 -17.01
C ARG A 127 -8.20 -2.30 -16.02
N VAL A 128 -8.05 -1.77 -14.82
CA VAL A 128 -8.91 -2.10 -13.67
C VAL A 128 -9.60 -0.86 -13.13
N TRP A 129 -10.88 -1.05 -12.77
CA TRP A 129 -11.71 -0.10 -12.04
C TRP A 129 -12.20 -0.72 -10.74
N MET A 130 -12.00 -0.01 -9.63
CA MET A 130 -12.53 -0.37 -8.33
C MET A 130 -13.09 0.84 -7.59
N GLU A 131 -14.11 0.61 -6.78
CA GLU A 131 -14.78 1.64 -5.97
C GLU A 131 -14.99 1.11 -4.55
N MET A 132 -14.92 1.97 -3.54
CA MET A 132 -15.15 1.62 -2.12
C MET A 132 -16.61 1.77 -1.68
#